data_AF-A0A2H4SFC3-F1
#
_entry.id   AF-A0A2H4SFC3-F1
#
_cell.length_a   1.000
_cell.length_b   1.000
_cell.length_c   1.000
_cell.angle_alpha   90.00
_cell.angle_beta   90.00
_cell.angle_gamma   90.00
#
_symmetry.space_group_name_H-M   'P 1'
#
loop_
_entity.id
_entity.type
_entity.pdbx_description
1 polymer ?
#
loop_
_entity_poly.entity_id
_entity_poly.type
_entity_poly.pdbx_seq_one_letter_code
_entity_poly.pdbx_strand_id
1 'polypeptide(L)'
;MSGKVPPERMADLRRGSKLRQRLQMEIEEATHSVHLTEDSIRHHYHQLSYIQAYEVDPGKRHHDMAYWQSSINQLHSQMTMLQHRLAVAIQDLRDFEEATAEVSERSSREPKS
;
A
#
# COMPACT_ATOMS: atom_id res chain seq x y z
N MET A 1 33.61 -12.28 27.17
CA MET A 1 34.11 -11.04 26.56
C MET A 1 32.94 -10.32 25.90
N SER A 2 32.63 -9.10 26.34
CA SER A 2 31.48 -8.33 25.83
C SER A 2 31.79 -7.85 24.41
N GLY A 3 31.23 -8.53 23.41
CA GLY A 3 31.36 -8.19 22.00
C GLY A 3 30.63 -6.87 21.71
N LYS A 4 31.32 -5.75 21.93
CA LYS A 4 30.84 -4.45 21.47
C LYS A 4 30.79 -4.49 19.95
N VAL A 5 29.58 -4.42 19.39
CA VAL A 5 29.37 -4.27 17.94
C VAL A 5 30.08 -2.98 17.50
N PRO A 6 30.94 -3.02 16.47
CA PRO A 6 31.61 -1.84 15.96
C PRO A 6 30.60 -0.72 15.62
N PRO A 7 30.94 0.56 15.87
CA PRO A 7 30.03 1.68 15.61
C PRO A 7 29.47 1.74 14.18
N GLU A 8 30.27 1.31 13.21
CA GLU A 8 29.88 1.22 11.79
C GLU A 8 28.78 0.17 11.58
N ARG A 9 28.95 -1.05 12.11
CA ARG A 9 27.90 -2.08 12.11
C ARG A 9 26.63 -1.61 12.83
N MET A 10 26.75 -0.84 13.91
CA MET A 10 25.60 -0.24 14.59
C MET A 10 24.88 0.81 13.72
N ALA A 11 25.60 1.57 12.90
CA ALA A 11 25.01 2.54 11.99
C ALA A 11 24.24 1.85 10.85
N ASP A 12 24.78 0.77 10.31
CA ASP A 12 24.14 -0.01 9.25
C ASP A 12 22.87 -0.71 9.73
N LEU A 13 22.91 -1.33 10.92
CA LEU A 13 21.73 -1.93 11.56
C LEU A 13 20.62 -0.88 11.80
N ARG A 14 20.99 0.33 12.24
CA ARG A 14 20.04 1.43 12.41
C ARG A 14 19.46 1.91 11.08
N ARG A 15 20.27 1.97 10.02
CA ARG A 15 19.80 2.35 8.66
C ARG A 15 18.83 1.30 8.12
N GLY A 16 19.16 0.02 8.22
CA GLY A 16 18.29 -1.08 7.83
C GLY A 16 16.97 -1.08 8.61
N SER A 17 17.03 -0.91 9.94
CA SER A 17 15.82 -0.82 10.77
C SER A 17 14.93 0.37 10.39
N LYS A 18 15.49 1.53 10.05
CA LYS A 18 14.72 2.69 9.60
C LYS A 18 14.08 2.47 8.23
N LEU A 19 14.80 1.84 7.30
CA LEU A 19 14.28 1.51 5.98
C LEU A 19 13.10 0.53 6.09
N ARG A 20 13.25 -0.53 6.89
CA ARG A 20 12.18 -1.48 7.18
C ARG A 20 10.93 -0.79 7.73
N GLN A 21 11.10 0.07 8.74
CA GLN A 21 9.99 0.82 9.33
C GLN A 21 9.30 1.72 8.30
N ARG A 22 10.06 2.37 7.43
CA ARG A 22 9.49 3.21 6.35
C ARG A 22 8.67 2.38 5.37
N LEU A 23 9.17 1.23 4.93
CA LEU A 23 8.44 0.34 4.02
C LEU A 23 7.16 -0.19 4.68
N GLN A 24 7.20 -0.53 5.97
CA GLN A 24 6.00 -0.92 6.72
C GLN A 24 4.95 0.21 6.78
N MET A 25 5.36 1.44 7.07
CA MET A 25 4.43 2.59 7.06
C MET A 25 3.85 2.83 5.67
N GLU A 26 4.65 2.71 4.60
CA GLU A 26 4.17 2.88 3.24
C GLU A 26 3.12 1.81 2.85
N ILE A 27 3.32 0.56 3.29
CA ILE A 27 2.34 -0.51 3.14
C ILE A 27 1.06 -0.16 3.90
N GLU A 28 1.16 0.26 5.17
CA GLU A 28 -0.01 0.61 5.99
C GLU A 28 -0.82 1.77 5.37
N GLU A 29 -0.15 2.83 4.93
CA GLU A 29 -0.79 3.98 4.26
C GLU A 29 -1.46 3.59 2.94
N ALA A 30 -0.78 2.76 2.13
CA ALA A 30 -1.32 2.29 0.85
C ALA A 30 -2.51 1.35 1.06
N THR A 31 -2.44 0.42 2.01
CA THR A 31 -3.55 -0.46 2.40
C THR A 31 -4.75 0.35 2.87
N HIS A 32 -4.55 1.34 3.74
CA HIS A 32 -5.62 2.21 4.20
C HIS A 32 -6.27 2.98 3.04
N SER A 33 -5.44 3.50 2.12
CA SER A 33 -5.92 4.23 0.94
C SER A 33 -6.76 3.33 0.03
N VAL A 34 -6.33 2.09 -0.21
CA VAL A 34 -7.10 1.08 -0.97
C VAL A 34 -8.47 0.87 -0.35
N HIS A 35 -8.56 0.60 0.95
CA HIS A 35 -9.84 0.37 1.61
C HIS A 35 -10.78 1.58 1.52
N LEU A 36 -10.27 2.80 1.74
CA LEU A 36 -11.09 4.01 1.59
C LEU A 36 -11.63 4.20 0.17
N THR A 37 -10.82 3.89 -0.84
CA THR A 37 -11.28 3.93 -2.24
C THR A 37 -12.32 2.85 -2.52
N GLU A 38 -12.19 1.63 -1.97
CA GLU A 38 -13.18 0.55 -2.11
C GLU A 38 -14.53 0.95 -1.50
N ASP A 39 -14.51 1.52 -0.30
CA ASP A 39 -15.71 1.99 0.39
C ASP A 39 -16.36 3.15 -0.38
N SER A 40 -15.56 4.05 -0.94
CA SER A 40 -16.05 5.14 -1.79
C SER A 40 -16.75 4.61 -3.04
N ILE A 41 -16.13 3.65 -3.74
CA ILE A 41 -16.72 2.98 -4.91
C ILE A 41 -18.06 2.34 -4.54
N ARG A 42 -18.10 1.59 -3.44
CA ARG A 42 -19.34 0.93 -2.96
C ARG A 42 -20.43 1.95 -2.65
N HIS A 43 -20.08 3.06 -1.99
CA HIS A 43 -21.01 4.16 -1.74
C HIS A 43 -21.59 4.73 -3.04
N HIS A 44 -20.75 4.95 -4.06
CA HIS A 44 -21.20 5.53 -5.33
C HIS A 44 -22.10 4.57 -6.11
N TYR A 45 -21.83 3.26 -6.08
CA TYR A 45 -22.75 2.27 -6.63
C TYR A 45 -24.11 2.30 -5.92
N HIS A 46 -24.12 2.47 -4.59
CA HIS A 46 -25.37 2.63 -3.85
C HIS A 46 -26.14 3.90 -4.29
N GLN A 47 -25.46 5.02 -4.54
CA GLN A 47 -26.09 6.23 -5.09
C GLN A 47 -26.70 5.98 -6.47
N LEU A 48 -25.99 5.28 -7.36
CA LEU A 48 -26.52 4.92 -8.68
C LEU A 48 -27.79 4.07 -8.56
N SER A 49 -27.78 3.04 -7.71
CA SER A 49 -28.97 2.20 -7.49
C SER A 49 -30.14 3.02 -6.92
N TYR A 50 -29.87 3.94 -5.99
CA TYR A 50 -30.89 4.82 -5.43
C TYR A 50 -31.51 5.73 -6.50
N ILE A 51 -30.70 6.43 -7.29
CA ILE A 51 -31.17 7.32 -8.36
C ILE A 51 -31.99 6.54 -9.40
N GLN A 52 -31.51 5.35 -9.79
CA GLN A 52 -32.21 4.50 -10.74
C GLN A 52 -33.60 4.08 -10.24
N ALA A 53 -33.75 3.86 -8.92
CA ALA A 53 -35.00 3.41 -8.32
C ALA A 53 -35.98 4.55 -8.00
N TYR A 54 -35.48 5.72 -7.60
CA TYR A 54 -36.32 6.75 -6.96
C TYR A 54 -36.36 8.11 -7.67
N GLU A 55 -35.39 8.45 -8.52
CA GLU A 55 -35.44 9.74 -9.22
C GLU A 55 -36.48 9.68 -10.33
N VAL A 56 -37.49 10.55 -10.31
CA VAL A 56 -38.63 10.54 -11.23
C VAL A 56 -38.42 11.43 -12.44
N ASP A 57 -37.59 12.46 -12.33
CA ASP A 57 -37.24 13.34 -13.45
C ASP A 57 -36.20 12.64 -14.35
N PRO A 58 -36.53 12.32 -15.62
CA PRO A 58 -35.63 11.60 -16.50
C PRO A 58 -34.37 12.41 -16.87
N GLY A 59 -34.48 13.73 -16.97
CA GLY A 59 -33.35 14.61 -17.27
C GLY A 59 -32.38 14.66 -16.10
N LYS A 60 -32.90 14.84 -14.89
CA LYS A 60 -32.11 14.80 -13.66
C LYS A 60 -31.49 13.42 -13.42
N ARG A 61 -32.26 12.35 -13.60
CA ARG A 61 -31.78 10.96 -13.47
C ARG A 61 -30.58 10.71 -14.39
N HIS A 62 -30.69 11.09 -15.66
CA HIS A 62 -29.60 10.89 -16.62
C HIS A 62 -28.34 11.67 -16.23
N HIS A 63 -28.49 12.94 -15.83
CA HIS A 63 -27.38 13.77 -15.39
C HIS A 63 -26.69 13.21 -14.15
N ASP A 64 -27.45 12.90 -13.10
CA ASP A 64 -26.89 12.42 -11.84
C ASP A 64 -26.24 11.03 -12.01
N MET A 65 -26.85 10.13 -12.79
CA MET A 65 -26.23 8.84 -13.11
C MET A 65 -24.92 9.01 -13.87
N ALA A 66 -24.85 9.92 -14.85
CA ALA A 66 -23.62 10.19 -15.59
C ALA A 66 -22.51 10.73 -14.68
N TYR A 67 -22.86 11.63 -13.75
CA TYR A 67 -21.94 12.15 -12.74
C TYR A 67 -21.35 11.02 -11.89
N TRP A 68 -22.21 10.21 -11.25
CA TRP A 68 -21.74 9.13 -10.37
C TRP A 68 -20.96 8.05 -11.11
N GLN A 69 -21.37 7.71 -12.33
CA GLN A 69 -20.63 6.77 -13.17
C GLN A 69 -19.22 7.27 -13.52
N SER A 70 -19.08 8.57 -13.82
CA SER A 70 -17.78 9.19 -14.05
C SER A 70 -16.89 9.13 -12.80
N SER A 71 -17.44 9.47 -11.63
CA SER A 71 -16.73 9.37 -10.36
C SER A 71 -16.28 7.93 -10.03
N ILE A 72 -17.12 6.92 -10.29
CA ILE A 72 -16.73 5.50 -10.12
C ILE A 72 -15.55 5.15 -11.03
N ASN A 73 -15.58 5.56 -12.30
CA ASN A 73 -14.49 5.28 -13.25
C ASN A 73 -13.17 5.92 -12.80
N GLN A 74 -13.23 7.15 -12.27
CA GLN A 74 -12.07 7.82 -11.68
C GLN A 74 -11.54 7.05 -10.45
N LEU A 75 -12.42 6.63 -9.55
CA LEU A 75 -12.04 5.86 -8.36
C LEU A 75 -11.44 4.49 -8.72
N HIS A 76 -11.96 3.79 -9.74
CA HIS A 76 -11.35 2.55 -10.25
C HIS A 76 -9.94 2.78 -10.82
N SER A 77 -9.72 3.90 -11.48
CA SER A 77 -8.40 4.27 -12.00
C SER A 77 -7.42 4.54 -10.84
N GLN A 78 -7.87 5.26 -9.80
CA GLN A 78 -7.10 5.47 -8.58
C GLN A 78 -6.82 4.16 -7.84
N MET A 79 -7.81 3.27 -7.76
CA MET A 79 -7.68 1.95 -7.14
C MET A 79 -6.56 1.15 -7.77
N THR A 80 -6.53 1.08 -9.10
CA THR A 80 -5.49 0.35 -9.84
C THR A 80 -4.10 0.87 -9.49
N MET A 81 -3.94 2.20 -9.42
CA MET A 81 -2.67 2.82 -9.03
C MET A 81 -2.28 2.53 -7.58
N LEU A 82 -3.24 2.57 -6.65
CA LEU A 82 -3.00 2.28 -5.23
C LEU A 82 -2.65 0.81 -5.00
N GLN A 83 -3.35 -0.11 -5.65
CA GLN A 83 -3.06 -1.54 -5.61
C GLN A 83 -1.67 -1.84 -6.18
N HIS A 84 -1.30 -1.19 -7.29
CA HIS A 84 0.04 -1.31 -7.84
C HIS A 84 1.12 -0.81 -6.86
N ARG A 85 0.93 0.38 -6.27
CA ARG A 85 1.85 0.92 -5.26
C ARG A 85 1.99 0.01 -4.04
N LEU A 86 0.88 -0.54 -3.55
CA LEU A 86 0.87 -1.49 -2.45
C LEU A 86 1.66 -2.77 -2.80
N ALA A 87 1.45 -3.31 -4.01
CA ALA A 87 2.18 -4.49 -4.47
C ALA A 87 3.70 -4.24 -4.52
N VAL A 88 4.12 -3.07 -5.03
CA VAL A 88 5.53 -2.67 -5.07
C VAL A 88 6.10 -2.54 -3.65
N ALA A 89 5.41 -1.82 -2.75
CA ALA A 89 5.89 -1.64 -1.38
C ALA A 89 6.02 -2.96 -0.60
N ILE A 90 5.09 -3.91 -0.81
CA ILE A 90 5.17 -5.26 -0.26
C ILE A 90 6.37 -6.01 -0.81
N GLN A 91 6.63 -5.91 -2.12
CA GLN A 91 7.78 -6.56 -2.74
C GLN A 91 9.09 -5.98 -2.22
N ASP A 92 9.22 -4.66 -2.15
CA ASP A 92 10.41 -3.98 -1.62
C ASP A 92 10.72 -4.40 -0.18
N LEU A 93 9.69 -4.58 0.66
CA LEU A 93 9.87 -5.08 2.03
C LEU A 93 10.36 -6.53 2.04
N ARG A 94 9.82 -7.39 1.18
CA ARG A 94 10.26 -8.80 1.06
C ARG A 94 11.69 -8.90 0.60
N ASP A 95 12.05 -8.14 -0.44
CA ASP A 95 13.41 -8.12 -0.99
C ASP A 95 14.42 -7.62 0.06
N PHE A 96 14.01 -6.63 0.86
CA PHE A 96 14.82 -6.16 1.99
C PHE A 96 15.00 -7.24 3.07
N GLU A 97 13.93 -7.95 3.44
CA GLU A 97 13.98 -9.03 4.43
C GLU A 97 14.82 -10.22 3.95
N GLU A 98 14.75 -10.57 2.66
CA GLU A 98 15.59 -11.60 2.04
C GLU A 98 17.07 -11.19 2.02
N ALA A 99 17.38 -9.98 1.54
CA ALA A 99 18.75 -9.48 1.49
C ALA A 99 19.39 -9.41 2.89
N THR A 100 18.62 -9.03 3.92
CA THR A 100 19.12 -8.99 5.29
C THR A 100 19.31 -10.39 5.89
N ALA A 101 18.46 -11.36 5.55
CA ALA A 101 18.63 -12.75 5.94
C ALA A 101 19.88 -13.38 5.31
N GLU A 102 20.12 -13.17 4.02
CA GLU A 102 21.31 -13.68 3.32
C GLU A 102 22.62 -13.17 3.92
N VAL A 103 22.67 -11.88 4.26
CA VAL A 103 23.83 -11.27 4.91
C VAL A 103 24.09 -11.89 6.28
N SER A 104 23.03 -12.17 7.04
CA SER A 104 23.13 -12.83 8.34
C SER A 104 23.65 -14.27 8.22
N GLU A 105 23.19 -15.02 7.22
CA GLU A 105 23.68 -16.39 6.98
C GLU A 105 25.15 -16.41 6.56
N ARG A 106 25.57 -15.52 5.65
CA ARG A 106 26.97 -15.43 5.22
C ARG A 106 27.90 -15.05 6.37
N SER A 107 27.51 -14.08 7.20
CA SER A 107 28.28 -13.69 8.39
C SER A 107 28.37 -14.81 9.43
N SER A 108 27.47 -15.80 9.41
CA SER A 108 27.49 -16.95 10.33
C SER A 108 28.38 -18.10 9.85
N ARG A 109 28.70 -18.13 8.54
CA ARG A 109 29.53 -19.17 7.90
C ARG A 109 31.00 -18.79 7.78
N GLU A 110 31.37 -17.53 7.98
CA GLU A 110 32.79 -17.13 8.03
C GLU A 110 33.47 -17.77 9.26
N PRO A 111 34.55 -18.56 9.09
CA PRO A 111 35.30 -19.08 10.21
C PRO A 111 35.88 -17.90 11.00
N LYS A 112 35.66 -17.90 12.32
CA LYS A 112 36.30 -16.96 13.24
C LYS A 112 37.81 -17.27 13.24
N SER A 113 38.57 -16.59 12.38
CA SER A 113 40.03 -16.53 12.45
C SER A 113 40.48 -15.66 13.62
#